data_AF-A8TY71-F1
#
_entry.id   AF-A8TY71-F1
#
_cell.length_a   1.000
_cell.length_b   1.000
_cell.length_c   1.000
_cell.angle_alpha   90.00
_cell.angle_beta   90.00
_cell.angle_gamma   90.00
#
_symmetry.space_group_name_H-M   'P 1'
#
loop_
_entity.id
_entity.type
_entity.pdbx_description
1 polymer ?
#
loop_
_entity_poly.entity_id
_entity_poly.type
_entity_poly.pdbx_seq_one_letter_code
_entity_poly.pdbx_strand_id
1 'polypeptide(L)'
;MHLMTFVQVAQPTILERGIIMLTQAVFYNFYFFLYLFAPKTAHRMVAYFEEEAVNSYTNYLADIDAGRHPNPPAPEIAIKYWDLAPDATLRDVVLAVRADEAGHRDRNHDFADQLVGPSEPSSAPAAIPEAAVETESKAGSRRDAA
;
A
#
# COMPACT_ATOMS: atom_id res chain seq x y z
N MET A 1 -1.42 8.48 -5.41
CA MET A 1 -2.51 9.17 -4.68
C MET A 1 -2.19 9.49 -3.23
N HIS A 2 -1.25 8.77 -2.61
CA HIS A 2 -0.88 8.94 -1.20
C HIS A 2 -0.44 10.37 -0.86
N LEU A 3 0.48 10.94 -1.64
CA LEU A 3 0.97 12.31 -1.45
C LEU A 3 -0.17 13.36 -1.37
N MET A 4 -1.09 13.33 -2.34
CA MET A 4 -2.19 14.29 -2.40
C MET A 4 -3.14 14.16 -1.21
N THR A 5 -3.25 12.96 -0.65
CA THR A 5 -4.04 12.70 0.55
C THR A 5 -3.34 13.27 1.79
N PHE A 6 -2.06 12.93 2.00
CA PHE A 6 -1.32 13.37 3.20
C PHE A 6 -1.04 14.87 3.22
N VAL A 7 -0.91 15.54 2.08
CA VAL A 7 -0.83 17.01 2.04
C VAL A 7 -2.11 17.64 2.62
N GLN A 8 -3.29 17.05 2.44
CA GLN A 8 -4.52 17.57 3.07
C GLN A 8 -4.55 17.35 4.59
N VAL A 9 -3.79 16.39 5.10
CA VAL A 9 -3.66 16.09 6.53
C VAL A 9 -2.60 16.99 7.19
N ALA A 10 -1.45 17.15 6.55
CA ALA A 10 -0.33 17.94 7.04
C ALA A 10 0.33 18.75 5.91
N GLN A 11 0.32 20.07 6.05
CA GLN A 11 0.88 20.98 5.06
C GLN A 11 2.38 21.18 5.29
N PRO A 12 3.24 20.89 4.30
CA PRO A 12 4.67 21.08 4.45
C PRO A 12 5.05 22.57 4.43
N THR A 13 5.98 22.93 5.30
CA THR A 13 6.66 24.23 5.38
C THR A 13 7.54 24.49 4.16
N ILE A 14 8.01 25.73 4.01
CA ILE A 14 8.93 26.11 2.92
C ILE A 14 10.24 25.31 2.99
N LEU A 15 10.75 25.07 4.20
CA LEU A 15 11.97 24.27 4.40
C LEU A 15 11.76 22.83 3.96
N GLU A 16 10.69 22.18 4.41
CA GLU A 16 10.36 20.80 4.03
C GLU A 16 10.15 20.68 2.51
N ARG A 17 9.48 21.65 1.88
CA ARG A 17 9.36 21.72 0.42
C ARG A 17 10.72 21.81 -0.27
N GLY A 18 11.64 22.63 0.26
CA GLY A 18 13.01 22.71 -0.24
C GLY A 18 13.76 21.38 -0.15
N ILE A 19 13.61 20.67 0.98
CA ILE A 19 14.19 19.33 1.18
C ILE A 19 13.59 18.32 0.19
N ILE A 20 12.26 18.32 0.01
CA ILE A 20 11.58 17.43 -0.95
C ILE A 20 12.13 17.66 -2.37
N MET A 21 12.26 18.91 -2.81
CA MET A 21 12.79 19.24 -4.14
C MET A 21 14.24 18.76 -4.32
N LEU A 22 15.09 18.94 -3.30
CA LEU A 22 16.48 18.47 -3.33
C LEU A 22 16.55 16.94 -3.38
N THR A 23 15.82 16.26 -2.48
CA THR A 23 15.77 14.79 -2.43
C THR A 23 15.25 14.22 -3.75
N GLN A 24 14.20 14.82 -4.32
CA GLN A 24 13.67 14.41 -5.61
C GLN A 24 14.70 14.56 -6.74
N ALA A 25 15.44 15.68 -6.80
CA ALA A 25 16.48 15.88 -7.81
C ALA A 25 17.59 14.84 -7.70
N VAL A 26 18.06 14.54 -6.49
CA VAL A 26 19.11 13.52 -6.26
C VAL A 26 18.60 12.12 -6.57
N PHE A 27 17.46 11.74 -5.98
CA PHE A 27 16.90 10.40 -6.10
C PHE A 27 16.47 10.07 -7.53
N TYR A 28 15.88 11.03 -8.25
CA TYR A 28 15.51 10.84 -9.66
C TYR A 28 16.74 10.45 -10.51
N ASN A 29 17.82 11.22 -10.41
CA ASN A 29 19.04 10.94 -11.20
C ASN A 29 19.67 9.61 -10.79
N PHE A 30 19.78 9.35 -9.48
CA PHE A 30 20.28 8.08 -8.97
C PHE A 30 19.46 6.89 -9.47
N TYR A 31 18.14 6.93 -9.29
CA TYR A 31 17.24 5.84 -9.68
C TYR A 31 17.18 5.66 -11.19
N PHE A 32 17.23 6.76 -11.96
CA PHE A 32 17.30 6.71 -13.42
C PHE A 32 18.50 5.88 -13.91
N PHE A 33 19.70 6.18 -13.43
CA PHE A 33 20.90 5.43 -13.81
C PHE A 33 20.89 4.00 -13.24
N LEU A 34 20.42 3.81 -12.00
CA LEU A 34 20.27 2.47 -11.42
C LEU A 34 19.35 1.60 -12.26
N TYR A 35 18.21 2.12 -12.69
CA TYR A 35 17.25 1.39 -13.51
C TYR A 35 17.80 1.12 -14.92
N LEU A 36 18.52 2.08 -15.51
CA LEU A 36 19.12 1.94 -16.83
C LEU A 36 20.17 0.81 -16.88
N PHE A 37 21.00 0.67 -15.84
CA PHE A 37 22.11 -0.29 -15.83
C PHE A 37 21.81 -1.57 -15.05
N ALA A 38 20.93 -1.53 -14.05
CA ALA A 38 20.65 -2.64 -13.14
C ALA A 38 19.16 -2.68 -12.74
N PRO A 39 18.23 -2.93 -13.68
CA PRO A 39 16.78 -2.88 -13.42
C PRO A 39 16.32 -3.87 -12.34
N LYS A 40 16.95 -5.05 -12.25
CA LYS A 40 16.69 -6.01 -11.15
C LYS A 40 16.96 -5.38 -9.78
N THR A 41 18.11 -4.72 -9.64
CA THR A 41 18.49 -4.05 -8.40
C THR A 41 17.56 -2.88 -8.12
N ALA A 42 17.15 -2.13 -9.15
CA ALA A 42 16.19 -1.03 -9.01
C ALA A 42 14.84 -1.51 -8.47
N HIS A 43 14.26 -2.59 -9.02
CA HIS A 43 13.02 -3.18 -8.51
C HIS A 43 13.19 -3.74 -7.10
N ARG A 44 14.29 -4.45 -6.81
CA ARG A 44 14.54 -4.99 -5.47
C ARG A 44 14.70 -3.88 -4.42
N MET A 45 15.35 -2.78 -4.78
CA MET A 45 15.50 -1.63 -3.89
C MET A 45 14.14 -1.01 -3.55
N VAL A 46 13.28 -0.78 -4.54
CA VAL A 46 11.95 -0.23 -4.27
C VAL A 46 11.12 -1.23 -3.46
N ALA A 47 11.20 -2.53 -3.74
CA ALA A 47 10.53 -3.55 -2.93
C ALA A 47 10.87 -3.44 -1.44
N TYR A 48 12.16 -3.25 -1.10
CA TYR A 48 12.57 -3.01 0.29
C TYR A 48 12.12 -1.65 0.84
N PHE A 49 11.97 -0.61 0.01
CA PHE A 49 11.32 0.62 0.46
C PHE A 49 9.85 0.39 0.81
N GLU A 50 9.14 -0.42 0.03
CA GLU A 50 7.75 -0.76 0.32
C GLU A 50 7.61 -1.68 1.54
N GLU A 51 8.57 -2.58 1.81
CA GLU A 51 8.66 -3.31 3.10
C GLU A 51 8.72 -2.33 4.28
N GLU A 52 9.61 -1.35 4.20
CA GLU A 52 9.74 -0.34 5.24
C GLU A 52 8.53 0.60 5.31
N ALA A 53 7.84 0.84 4.19
CA ALA A 53 6.58 1.58 4.18
C ALA A 53 5.47 0.80 4.90
N VAL A 54 5.34 -0.50 4.65
CA VAL A 54 4.39 -1.38 5.37
C VAL A 54 4.68 -1.40 6.87
N ASN A 55 5.96 -1.49 7.26
CA ASN A 55 6.40 -1.42 8.65
C ASN A 55 6.03 -0.05 9.27
N SER A 56 6.33 1.04 8.57
CA SER A 56 6.07 2.40 9.01
C SER A 56 4.58 2.68 9.22
N TYR A 57 3.72 2.29 8.27
CA TYR A 57 2.28 2.45 8.41
C TYR A 57 1.68 1.54 9.49
N THR A 58 2.27 0.36 9.73
CA THR A 58 1.87 -0.51 10.85
C THR A 58 2.16 0.15 12.19
N ASN A 59 3.35 0.75 12.34
CA ASN A 59 3.70 1.51 13.54
C ASN A 59 2.79 2.74 13.70
N TYR A 60 2.52 3.45 12.62
CA TYR A 60 1.65 4.63 12.66
C TYR A 60 0.21 4.29 13.07
N LEU A 61 -0.34 3.17 12.59
CA LEU A 61 -1.63 2.64 13.05
C LEU A 61 -1.61 2.34 14.55
N ALA A 62 -0.55 1.72 15.06
CA ALA A 62 -0.41 1.44 16.48
C ALA A 62 -0.34 2.72 17.33
N ASP A 63 0.30 3.78 16.82
CA ASP A 63 0.32 5.08 17.48
C ASP A 63 -1.05 5.77 17.49
N ILE A 64 -1.82 5.67 16.40
CA ILE A 64 -3.20 6.15 16.33
C ILE A 64 -4.08 5.39 17.34
N ASP A 65 -3.99 4.05 17.36
CA ASP A 65 -4.79 3.19 18.23
C ASP A 65 -4.47 3.41 19.72
N ALA A 66 -3.23 3.77 20.03
CA ALA A 66 -2.81 4.15 21.37
C ALA A 66 -3.12 5.62 21.75
N GLY A 67 -3.73 6.40 20.84
CA GLY A 67 -4.06 7.81 21.06
C GLY A 67 -2.86 8.75 21.08
N ARG A 68 -1.68 8.32 20.60
CA ARG A 68 -0.48 9.16 20.49
C ARG A 68 -0.57 10.13 19.31
N HIS A 69 -1.36 9.79 18.29
CA HIS A 69 -1.64 10.64 17.15
C HIS A 69 -3.14 10.88 16.96
N PRO A 70 -3.53 12.07 16.49
CA PRO A 70 -4.93 12.37 16.22
C PRO A 70 -5.46 11.51 15.07
N ASN A 71 -6.74 11.13 15.15
CA ASN A 71 -7.46 10.41 14.10
C ASN A 71 -8.59 11.27 13.52
N PRO A 72 -8.29 12.32 12.73
CA PRO A 72 -9.32 13.18 12.15
C PRO A 72 -10.14 12.43 11.07
N PRO A 73 -11.26 13.00 10.61
CA PRO A 73 -11.97 12.51 9.43
C PRO A 73 -11.05 12.41 8.21
N ALA A 74 -11.28 11.40 7.38
CA ALA A 74 -10.52 11.17 6.16
C ALA A 74 -10.76 12.32 5.15
N PRO A 75 -9.73 12.76 4.42
CA PRO A 75 -9.91 13.75 3.37
C PRO A 75 -10.81 13.20 2.23
N GLU A 76 -11.66 14.05 1.64
CA GLU A 76 -12.61 13.61 0.60
C GLU A 76 -11.93 12.91 -0.60
N ILE A 77 -10.72 13.34 -0.96
CA ILE A 77 -9.95 12.72 -2.05
C ILE A 77 -9.62 11.26 -1.73
N ALA A 78 -9.36 10.95 -0.46
CA ALA A 78 -9.06 9.61 0.02
C ALA A 78 -10.33 8.75 -0.03
N ILE A 79 -11.43 9.28 0.52
CA ILE A 79 -12.73 8.60 0.53
C ILE A 79 -13.12 8.19 -0.89
N LYS A 80 -13.03 9.12 -1.85
CA LYS A 80 -13.38 8.85 -3.25
C LYS A 80 -12.41 7.89 -3.94
N TYR A 81 -11.12 7.98 -3.66
CA TYR A 81 -10.11 7.16 -4.35
C TYR A 81 -10.09 5.70 -3.88
N TRP A 82 -10.22 5.47 -2.57
CA TRP A 82 -10.23 4.13 -1.98
C TRP A 82 -11.64 3.59 -1.70
N ASP A 83 -12.69 4.30 -2.14
CA ASP A 83 -14.10 3.94 -1.91
C ASP A 83 -14.40 3.66 -0.43
N LEU A 84 -13.95 4.56 0.45
CA LEU A 84 -14.13 4.42 1.90
C LEU A 84 -15.53 4.86 2.33
N ALA A 85 -15.92 4.45 3.54
CA ALA A 85 -17.15 4.94 4.16
C ALA A 85 -17.15 6.48 4.29
N PRO A 86 -18.31 7.15 4.18
CA PRO A 86 -18.38 8.62 4.27
C PRO A 86 -17.89 9.20 5.60
N ASP A 87 -17.93 8.42 6.68
CA ASP A 87 -17.45 8.75 8.01
C ASP A 87 -16.06 8.17 8.33
N ALA A 88 -15.34 7.68 7.30
CA ALA A 88 -13.99 7.16 7.45
C ALA A 88 -13.04 8.17 8.09
N THR A 89 -12.05 7.64 8.78
CA THR A 89 -11.04 8.38 9.54
C THR A 89 -9.65 8.26 8.91
N LEU A 90 -8.68 9.02 9.40
CA LEU A 90 -7.28 8.91 8.97
C LEU A 90 -6.74 7.48 9.14
N ARG A 91 -7.17 6.77 10.19
CA ARG A 91 -6.83 5.36 10.41
C ARG A 91 -7.24 4.49 9.23
N ASP A 92 -8.44 4.68 8.69
CA ASP A 92 -8.96 3.90 7.56
C ASP A 92 -8.19 4.20 6.27
N VAL A 93 -7.79 5.46 6.09
CA VAL A 93 -6.87 5.86 5.01
C VAL A 93 -5.53 5.16 5.15
N VAL A 94 -4.93 5.15 6.35
CA VAL A 94 -3.62 4.51 6.57
C VAL A 94 -3.69 3.00 6.36
N LEU A 95 -4.80 2.35 6.71
CA LEU A 95 -5.03 0.94 6.38
C LEU A 95 -5.03 0.69 4.86
N ALA A 96 -5.75 1.52 4.11
CA ALA A 96 -5.82 1.41 2.65
C ALA A 96 -4.45 1.67 1.99
N VAL A 97 -3.74 2.70 2.43
CA VAL A 97 -2.38 3.02 1.97
C VAL A 97 -1.42 1.85 2.26
N ARG A 98 -1.43 1.30 3.48
CA ARG A 98 -0.58 0.15 3.81
C ARG A 98 -0.86 -1.06 2.92
N ALA A 99 -2.13 -1.29 2.55
CA ALA A 99 -2.49 -2.37 1.63
C ALA A 99 -1.94 -2.11 0.22
N ASP A 100 -1.97 -0.86 -0.26
CA ASP A 100 -1.32 -0.48 -1.52
C ASP A 100 0.19 -0.79 -1.48
N GLU A 101 0.88 -0.41 -0.40
CA GLU A 101 2.33 -0.64 -0.29
C GLU A 101 2.69 -2.13 -0.21
N ALA A 102 1.88 -2.94 0.46
CA ALA A 102 2.06 -4.40 0.42
C ALA A 102 1.92 -4.95 -1.01
N GLY A 103 0.95 -4.45 -1.77
CA GLY A 103 0.80 -4.80 -3.18
C GLY A 103 1.95 -4.30 -4.06
N HIS A 104 2.50 -3.11 -3.78
CA HIS A 104 3.67 -2.58 -4.49
C HIS A 104 4.94 -3.38 -4.18
N ARG A 105 5.15 -3.73 -2.89
CA ARG A 105 6.24 -4.58 -2.42
C ARG A 105 6.27 -5.90 -3.20
N ASP A 106 5.16 -6.62 -3.18
CA ASP A 106 5.07 -7.95 -3.77
C ASP A 106 5.34 -7.88 -5.28
N ARG A 107 4.69 -6.94 -5.98
CA ARG A 107 4.91 -6.73 -7.42
C ARG A 107 6.36 -6.39 -7.78
N ASN A 108 7.05 -5.58 -6.96
CA ASN A 108 8.44 -5.23 -7.23
C ASN A 108 9.42 -6.38 -6.90
N HIS A 109 9.14 -7.21 -5.89
CA HIS A 109 9.88 -8.45 -5.73
C HIS A 109 9.71 -9.36 -6.95
N ASP A 110 8.47 -9.54 -7.41
CA ASP A 110 8.14 -10.37 -8.56
C ASP A 110 8.86 -9.86 -9.83
N PHE A 111 8.85 -8.55 -10.09
CA PHE A 111 9.60 -7.98 -11.21
C PHE A 111 11.10 -8.21 -11.08
N ALA A 112 11.67 -8.06 -9.89
CA ALA A 112 13.08 -8.35 -9.67
C ALA A 112 13.42 -9.83 -9.88
N ASP A 113 12.52 -10.75 -9.53
CA ASP A 113 12.70 -12.20 -9.74
C ASP A 113 12.56 -12.60 -11.21
N GLN A 114 11.60 -12.04 -11.93
CA GLN A 114 11.41 -12.29 -13.37
C GLN A 114 12.55 -11.77 -14.24
N LEU A 115 13.30 -10.76 -13.77
CA LEU A 115 14.49 -10.25 -14.46
C LEU A 115 15.73 -11.13 -14.26
N VAL A 116 15.64 -12.23 -13.51
CA VAL A 116 16.61 -13.32 -13.58
C VAL A 116 16.40 -14.00 -14.92
N GLY A 117 17.46 -14.12 -15.74
CA GLY A 117 17.42 -14.92 -16.97
C GLY A 117 16.97 -16.37 -16.68
N PRO A 118 16.76 -17.23 -17.70
CA PRO A 118 16.19 -18.56 -17.51
C PRO A 118 17.05 -19.42 -16.57
N SER A 119 16.74 -19.40 -15.28
CA SER A 119 17.33 -20.26 -14.27
C SER A 119 16.31 -20.44 -13.14
N GLU A 120 15.67 -21.61 -13.17
CA GLU A 120 14.84 -22.30 -12.18
C GLU A 120 13.64 -21.55 -11.57
N PRO A 121 12.44 -22.17 -11.55
CA PRO A 121 11.27 -21.59 -10.90
C PRO A 121 11.53 -21.38 -9.40
N SER A 122 11.21 -20.17 -8.94
CA SER A 122 11.24 -19.80 -7.53
C SER A 122 10.37 -20.78 -6.73
N SER A 123 10.97 -21.49 -5.77
CA SER A 123 10.28 -22.35 -4.82
C SER A 123 9.57 -21.52 -3.73
N ALA A 124 8.68 -20.62 -4.15
CA ALA A 124 7.76 -19.98 -3.22
C ALA A 124 6.80 -21.06 -2.68
N PRO A 125 6.58 -21.15 -1.36
CA PRO A 125 5.58 -22.06 -0.83
C PRO A 125 4.21 -21.70 -1.41
N ALA A 126 3.50 -22.70 -1.89
CA ALA A 126 2.20 -22.58 -2.55
C ALA A 126 1.27 -21.66 -1.75
N ALA A 127 0.57 -20.77 -2.47
CA ALA A 127 -0.50 -19.96 -1.92
C ALA A 127 -1.44 -20.84 -1.09
N ILE A 128 -1.75 -20.38 0.12
CA ILE A 128 -2.76 -21.00 0.97
C ILE A 128 -4.07 -21.01 0.16
N PRO A 129 -4.72 -22.18 -0.04
CA PRO A 129 -5.96 -22.21 -0.80
C PRO A 129 -6.99 -21.35 -0.09
N GLU A 130 -7.53 -20.38 -0.82
CA GLU A 130 -8.70 -19.62 -0.41
C GLU A 130 -9.82 -20.62 -0.19
N ALA A 131 -10.12 -20.92 1.09
CA ALA A 131 -11.21 -21.79 1.45
C ALA A 131 -12.48 -21.21 0.86
N ALA A 132 -13.10 -21.97 -0.05
CA ALA A 132 -14.36 -21.63 -0.68
C ALA A 132 -15.38 -21.25 0.40
N VAL A 133 -15.72 -19.96 0.46
CA VAL A 133 -16.92 -19.50 1.16
C VAL A 133 -18.09 -19.93 0.31
N GLU A 134 -18.58 -21.13 0.59
CA GLU A 134 -19.79 -21.69 0.01
C GLU A 134 -20.97 -20.82 0.47
N THR A 135 -21.40 -19.94 -0.41
CA THR A 135 -22.57 -19.08 -0.21
C THR A 135 -23.82 -19.87 -0.53
N GLU A 136 -24.29 -20.69 0.41
CA GLU A 136 -25.66 -21.20 0.34
C GLU A 136 -26.64 -20.10 0.78
N SER A 137 -27.14 -19.37 -0.22
CA SER A 137 -28.41 -18.65 -0.11
C SER A 137 -29.13 -18.71 -1.44
N LYS A 138 -30.13 -19.60 -1.53
CA LYS A 138 -31.49 -19.19 -1.90
C LYS A 138 -32.53 -20.33 -1.83
N ALA A 139 -33.62 -19.95 -1.16
CA ALA A 139 -35.00 -20.13 -1.57
C ALA A 139 -35.71 -21.47 -1.29
N GLY A 140 -36.72 -21.35 -0.40
CA GLY A 140 -38.07 -21.70 -0.79
C GLY A 140 -38.72 -22.81 0.03
N SER A 141 -39.55 -22.43 1.01
CA SER A 141 -40.84 -23.09 1.21
C SER A 141 -41.67 -22.31 2.24
N ARG A 142 -42.51 -21.39 1.75
CA ARG A 142 -43.83 -21.20 2.37
C ARG A 142 -44.58 -22.51 2.21
N ARG A 143 -44.97 -23.13 3.32
CA ARG A 143 -46.12 -24.02 3.37
C ARG A 143 -46.94 -23.66 4.59
N ASP A 144 -48.09 -23.05 4.30
CA ASP A 144 -49.29 -23.18 5.10
C ASP A 144 -49.59 -24.67 5.33
N ALA A 145 -49.91 -25.06 6.57
CA ALA A 145 -51.01 -25.97 6.92
C ALA A 145 -50.97 -26.38 8.41
N ALA A 146 -52.17 -26.34 9.01
CA ALA A 146 -52.63 -26.82 10.33
C ALA A 146 -52.37 -25.90 11.53
#